data_AF-A0A2T0TAP1-F1
#
_entry.id   AF-A0A2T0TAP1-F1
#
_cell.length_a   1.000
_cell.length_b   1.000
_cell.length_c   1.000
_cell.angle_alpha   90.00
_cell.angle_beta   90.00
_cell.angle_gamma   90.00
#
_symmetry.space_group_name_H-M   'P 1'
#
loop_
_entity.id
_entity.type
_entity.pdbx_description
1 polymer ?
#
loop_
_entity_poly.entity_id
_entity_poly.type
_entity_poly.pdbx_seq_one_letter_code
_entity_poly.pdbx_strand_id
1 'polypeptide(L)'
;MTTAWPFLVGRARTAGHRVVVAPDFMLKQGTASSLTRISRGPDTPEGEVVVDLVEGGLLVVSRVFVGDRADYGVDGTGPLRDGSGRAIRLTEGLVVRGDAQLVAAADLARGHEVAAAAFRRFWDGEDDHEVEGSTGFRIGPGAERGGSAPPAGRTSRRLLGGLVALGVVGAGAFGVVRMTGDAPQQAVVTVTRTASAPTSTECAKPTASCLVSPTELVTAAAVVIDAPNAVVGPGADCATDRGTGLRVVWAKSAGSVRLDWSGAADGHVDLTGRPRAELSVRTEGGVDALELVVADTKGHEGVKALPLAAFAGKQTATVDLTGMPNLDLASVRSVGLRWPQGREDGSGMCLAGVAFR
;
A
#
# COMPACT_ATOMS: atom_id res chain seq x y z
N MET A 1 3.31 20.15 -0.64
CA MET A 1 2.79 19.80 -1.98
C MET A 1 3.76 18.82 -2.59
N THR A 2 3.26 17.71 -3.14
CA THR A 2 4.11 16.75 -3.85
C THR A 2 3.62 16.55 -5.29
N THR A 3 4.44 15.92 -6.13
CA THR A 3 4.10 15.60 -7.52
C THR A 3 3.77 14.11 -7.61
N ALA A 4 2.72 13.80 -8.36
CA ALA A 4 2.26 12.46 -8.65
C ALA A 4 2.23 12.21 -10.16
N TRP A 5 2.55 10.99 -10.57
CA TRP A 5 2.58 10.59 -11.97
C TRP A 5 1.68 9.36 -12.17
N PRO A 6 0.68 9.43 -13.07
CA PRO A 6 -0.14 8.27 -13.41
C PRO A 6 0.69 7.10 -13.92
N PHE A 7 0.26 5.89 -13.60
CA PHE A 7 0.75 4.68 -14.24
C PHE A 7 -0.37 3.65 -14.39
N LEU A 8 -0.17 2.72 -15.33
CA LEU A 8 -1.08 1.62 -15.58
C LEU A 8 -0.31 0.41 -16.06
N VAL A 9 -0.59 -0.74 -15.47
CA VAL A 9 -0.17 -2.07 -15.91
C VAL A 9 -1.42 -2.86 -16.25
N GLY A 10 -1.48 -3.40 -17.47
CA GLY A 10 -2.69 -4.00 -18.01
C GLY A 10 -2.38 -5.01 -19.10
N ARG A 11 -3.41 -5.55 -19.73
CA ARG A 11 -3.28 -6.40 -20.93
C ARG A 11 -4.44 -6.14 -21.88
N ALA A 12 -4.27 -6.48 -23.15
CA ALA A 12 -5.33 -6.39 -24.16
C ALA A 12 -5.86 -7.79 -24.52
N ARG A 13 -6.62 -7.90 -25.61
CA ARG A 13 -7.24 -9.17 -26.03
C ARG A 13 -6.20 -10.22 -26.39
N THR A 14 -5.20 -9.83 -27.19
CA THR A 14 -4.11 -10.70 -27.66
C THR A 14 -2.79 -10.39 -26.95
N ALA A 15 -2.58 -9.11 -26.57
CA ALA A 15 -1.37 -8.68 -25.87
C ALA A 15 -1.27 -9.21 -24.43
N GLY A 16 -0.05 -9.53 -24.02
CA GLY A 16 0.29 -9.95 -22.67
C GLY A 16 0.17 -8.83 -21.62
N HIS A 17 0.42 -9.18 -20.36
CA HIS A 17 0.42 -8.22 -19.27
C HIS A 17 1.69 -7.36 -19.29
N ARG A 18 1.53 -6.05 -19.45
CA ARG A 18 2.64 -5.10 -19.61
C ARG A 18 2.31 -3.71 -19.08
N VAL A 19 3.34 -2.88 -18.95
CA VAL A 19 3.17 -1.46 -18.61
C VAL A 19 2.55 -0.75 -19.81
N VAL A 20 1.47 -0.03 -19.59
CA VAL A 20 0.74 0.75 -20.58
C VAL A 20 1.08 2.23 -20.42
N VAL A 21 1.08 2.70 -19.17
CA VAL A 21 1.45 4.07 -18.81
C VAL A 21 2.53 4.04 -17.74
N ALA A 22 3.57 4.85 -17.90
CA ALA A 22 4.60 5.05 -16.88
C ALA A 22 5.03 6.52 -16.81
N PRO A 23 5.55 6.98 -15.66
CA PRO A 23 6.12 8.33 -15.56
C PRO A 23 7.24 8.54 -16.59
N ASP A 24 7.26 9.70 -17.25
CA ASP A 24 8.28 10.03 -18.27
C ASP A 24 9.72 9.82 -17.79
N PHE A 25 9.97 10.14 -16.52
CA PHE A 25 11.30 10.00 -15.94
C PHE A 25 11.70 8.53 -15.76
N MET A 26 10.76 7.62 -15.50
CA MET A 26 11.03 6.18 -15.40
C MET A 26 11.29 5.57 -16.77
N LEU A 27 10.58 6.04 -17.81
CA LEU A 27 10.84 5.65 -19.20
C LEU A 27 12.26 6.05 -19.62
N LYS A 28 12.65 7.31 -19.37
CA LYS A 28 14.00 7.82 -19.68
C LYS A 28 15.11 7.08 -18.93
N GLN A 29 14.82 6.57 -17.72
CA GLN A 29 15.76 5.84 -16.89
C GLN A 29 15.76 4.32 -17.15
N GLY A 30 14.83 3.80 -17.95
CA GLY A 30 14.67 2.37 -18.17
C GLY A 30 14.13 1.59 -16.96
N THR A 31 13.53 2.28 -15.98
CA THR A 31 13.04 1.68 -14.72
C THR A 31 11.55 1.36 -14.73
N ALA A 32 10.82 1.67 -15.80
CA ALA A 32 9.37 1.44 -15.89
C ALA A 32 8.95 -0.03 -15.67
N SER A 33 9.84 -0.99 -15.97
CA SER A 33 9.58 -2.42 -15.73
C SER A 33 9.32 -2.75 -14.26
N SER A 34 9.80 -1.94 -13.30
CA SER A 34 9.57 -2.16 -11.87
C SER A 34 8.08 -2.11 -11.50
N LEU A 35 7.25 -1.40 -12.29
CA LEU A 35 5.80 -1.30 -12.08
C LEU A 35 5.09 -2.64 -12.30
N THR A 36 5.63 -3.54 -13.12
CA THR A 36 5.04 -4.88 -13.36
C THR A 36 5.08 -5.79 -12.13
N ARG A 37 5.97 -5.50 -11.17
CA ARG A 37 6.03 -6.26 -9.91
C ARG A 37 4.80 -6.01 -9.03
N ILE A 38 4.26 -4.80 -9.09
CA ILE A 38 3.13 -4.33 -8.28
C ILE A 38 1.84 -5.03 -8.71
N SER A 39 1.71 -5.38 -10.00
CA SER A 39 0.49 -6.01 -10.53
C SER A 39 0.30 -7.48 -10.18
N ARG A 40 1.23 -8.08 -9.41
CA ARG A 40 1.14 -9.49 -8.98
C ARG A 40 0.36 -9.68 -7.68
N GLY A 41 -0.04 -8.60 -7.01
CA GLY A 41 -0.81 -8.65 -5.76
C GLY A 41 -2.24 -9.20 -5.94
N PRO A 42 -2.93 -9.53 -4.84
CA PRO A 42 -4.37 -9.83 -4.85
C PRO A 42 -5.18 -8.60 -5.28
N ASP A 43 -6.47 -8.82 -5.59
CA ASP A 43 -7.37 -7.70 -5.87
C ASP A 43 -7.51 -6.82 -4.61
N THR A 44 -7.46 -5.52 -4.82
CA THR A 44 -7.63 -4.51 -3.80
C THR A 44 -9.13 -4.27 -3.59
N PRO A 45 -9.64 -4.30 -2.34
CA PRO A 45 -11.02 -3.95 -2.07
C PRO A 45 -11.38 -2.55 -2.59
N GLU A 46 -12.66 -2.35 -2.89
CA GLU A 46 -13.15 -1.04 -3.33
C GLU A 46 -12.87 0.04 -2.28
N GLY A 47 -12.29 1.17 -2.71
CA GLY A 47 -11.92 2.27 -1.81
C GLY A 47 -10.57 2.11 -1.11
N GLU A 48 -9.93 0.95 -1.22
CA GLU A 48 -8.60 0.70 -0.66
C GLU A 48 -7.49 0.92 -1.69
N VAL A 49 -6.27 1.13 -1.18
CA VAL A 49 -5.04 1.25 -1.97
C VAL A 49 -3.89 0.51 -1.32
N VAL A 50 -2.96 0.03 -2.15
CA VAL A 50 -1.69 -0.56 -1.74
C VAL A 50 -0.59 0.47 -1.94
N VAL A 51 0.33 0.56 -0.98
CA VAL A 51 1.52 1.41 -1.05
C VAL A 51 2.76 0.52 -1.17
N ASP A 52 3.46 0.64 -2.29
CA ASP A 52 4.71 -0.05 -2.56
C ASP A 52 5.89 0.92 -2.67
N LEU A 53 7.08 0.45 -2.34
CA LEU A 53 8.32 1.17 -2.67
C LEU A 53 8.99 0.52 -3.88
N VAL A 54 9.31 1.35 -4.87
CA VAL A 54 10.09 0.95 -6.05
C VAL A 54 11.47 1.62 -6.06
N GLU A 55 12.29 1.26 -7.05
CA GLU A 55 13.66 1.75 -7.19
C GLU A 55 13.74 3.28 -7.17
N GLY A 56 14.84 3.80 -6.62
CA GLY A 56 15.05 5.24 -6.49
C GLY A 56 14.26 5.90 -5.35
N GLY A 57 13.69 5.12 -4.43
CA GLY A 57 12.97 5.65 -3.27
C GLY A 57 11.59 6.21 -3.60
N LEU A 58 11.00 5.77 -4.72
CA LEU A 58 9.69 6.21 -5.17
C LEU A 58 8.61 5.35 -4.52
N LEU A 59 7.56 6.00 -4.03
CA LEU A 59 6.38 5.30 -3.55
C LEU A 59 5.38 5.16 -4.68
N VAL A 60 4.66 4.04 -4.70
CA VAL A 60 3.59 3.77 -5.64
C VAL A 60 2.33 3.51 -4.84
N VAL A 61 1.31 4.34 -5.05
CA VAL A 61 -0.02 4.18 -4.47
C VAL A 61 -0.92 3.62 -5.56
N SER A 62 -1.43 2.40 -5.39
CA SER A 62 -2.09 1.67 -6.47
C SER A 62 -3.29 0.86 -6.02
N ARG A 63 -4.11 0.48 -6.99
CA ARG A 63 -5.23 -0.46 -6.83
C ARG A 63 -5.12 -1.55 -7.89
N VAL A 64 -5.42 -2.79 -7.49
CA VAL A 64 -5.49 -3.95 -8.39
C VAL A 64 -6.95 -4.40 -8.49
N PHE A 65 -7.50 -4.46 -9.69
CA PHE A 65 -8.93 -4.75 -9.86
C PHE A 65 -9.22 -5.36 -11.23
N VAL A 66 -10.42 -5.94 -11.40
CA VAL A 66 -10.92 -6.35 -12.71
C VAL A 66 -11.44 -5.12 -13.45
N GLY A 67 -10.83 -4.77 -14.59
CA GLY A 67 -11.23 -3.58 -15.33
C GLY A 67 -12.59 -3.75 -16.02
N ASP A 68 -13.42 -2.71 -16.01
CA ASP A 68 -14.70 -2.67 -16.72
C ASP A 68 -14.58 -1.98 -18.09
N ARG A 69 -15.37 -2.41 -19.07
CA ARG A 69 -15.34 -1.81 -20.41
C ARG A 69 -15.73 -0.33 -20.39
N ALA A 70 -16.70 0.06 -19.56
CA ALA A 70 -17.22 1.42 -19.52
C ALA A 70 -16.16 2.41 -19.00
N ASP A 71 -15.42 2.04 -17.96
CA ASP A 71 -14.40 2.89 -17.33
C ASP A 71 -13.25 3.24 -18.29
N TYR A 72 -12.98 2.34 -19.24
CA TYR A 72 -11.90 2.47 -20.22
C TYR A 72 -12.39 2.85 -21.62
N GLY A 73 -13.65 3.27 -21.75
CA GLY A 73 -14.23 3.71 -23.01
C GLY A 73 -14.29 2.64 -24.10
N VAL A 74 -14.27 1.36 -23.72
CA VAL A 74 -14.38 0.20 -24.62
C VAL A 74 -15.86 -0.14 -24.82
N ASP A 75 -16.27 -0.39 -26.07
CA ASP A 75 -17.68 -0.61 -26.41
C ASP A 75 -18.27 -1.85 -25.71
N GLY A 76 -19.45 -1.74 -25.11
CA GLY A 76 -20.15 -2.83 -24.41
C GLY A 76 -20.25 -2.58 -22.91
N THR A 77 -20.68 -3.60 -22.16
CA THR A 77 -20.84 -3.54 -20.70
C THR A 77 -20.14 -4.70 -20.02
N GLY A 78 -19.77 -4.51 -18.75
CA GLY A 78 -19.16 -5.53 -17.91
C GLY A 78 -17.63 -5.62 -18.09
N PRO A 79 -17.01 -6.69 -17.56
CA PRO A 79 -15.58 -6.76 -17.42
C PRO A 79 -14.87 -6.83 -18.78
N LEU A 80 -13.69 -6.21 -18.85
CA LEU A 80 -12.71 -6.44 -19.90
C LEU A 80 -12.33 -7.92 -19.91
N ARG A 81 -12.35 -8.53 -21.09
CA ARG A 81 -12.00 -9.95 -21.28
C ARG A 81 -10.96 -10.11 -22.36
N ASP A 82 -10.02 -11.02 -22.15
CA ASP A 82 -9.03 -11.38 -23.16
C ASP A 82 -9.63 -12.24 -24.28
N GLY A 83 -8.84 -12.59 -25.29
CA GLY A 83 -9.29 -13.45 -26.39
C GLY A 83 -9.74 -14.86 -25.96
N SER A 84 -9.40 -15.30 -24.75
CA SER A 84 -9.86 -16.55 -24.15
C SER A 84 -11.08 -16.36 -23.24
N GLY A 85 -11.64 -15.15 -23.16
CA GLY A 85 -12.79 -14.82 -22.32
C GLY A 85 -12.46 -14.64 -20.83
N ARG A 86 -11.18 -14.64 -20.43
CA ARG A 86 -10.79 -14.42 -19.02
C ARG A 86 -10.89 -12.94 -18.68
N ALA A 87 -11.37 -12.62 -17.49
CA ALA A 87 -11.41 -11.25 -17.01
C ALA A 87 -9.99 -10.67 -16.91
N ILE A 88 -9.83 -9.43 -17.34
CA ILE A 88 -8.55 -8.72 -17.35
C ILE A 88 -8.40 -7.94 -16.05
N ARG A 89 -7.34 -8.26 -15.31
CA ARG A 89 -6.91 -7.51 -14.13
C ARG A 89 -6.02 -6.36 -14.57
N LEU A 90 -6.27 -5.20 -13.97
CA LEU A 90 -5.51 -3.97 -14.16
C LEU A 90 -4.89 -3.56 -12.83
N THR A 91 -3.75 -2.89 -12.91
CA THR A 91 -3.11 -2.23 -11.78
C THR A 91 -2.82 -0.81 -12.18
N GLU A 92 -3.45 0.13 -11.49
CA GLU A 92 -3.30 1.54 -11.81
C GLU A 92 -3.10 2.35 -10.53
N GLY A 93 -2.56 3.54 -10.68
CA GLY A 93 -2.41 4.46 -9.57
C GLY A 93 -1.42 5.57 -9.86
N LEU A 94 -0.73 6.00 -8.81
CA LEU A 94 0.20 7.12 -8.85
C LEU A 94 1.56 6.71 -8.31
N VAL A 95 2.61 7.05 -9.05
CA VAL A 95 3.97 7.12 -8.54
C VAL A 95 4.14 8.50 -7.87
N VAL A 96 4.67 8.55 -6.67
CA VAL A 96 4.87 9.80 -5.91
C VAL A 96 6.28 9.84 -5.32
N ARG A 97 6.80 11.06 -5.18
CA ARG A 97 8.02 11.33 -4.40
C ARG A 97 7.60 11.85 -3.03
N GLY A 98 8.17 11.30 -1.95
CA GLY A 98 7.87 11.75 -0.59
C GLY A 98 6.73 10.96 0.03
N ASP A 99 5.67 11.63 0.47
CA ASP A 99 4.64 11.03 1.32
C ASP A 99 3.42 10.53 0.53
N ALA A 100 3.18 9.22 0.58
CA ALA A 100 2.03 8.56 -0.03
C ALA A 100 0.69 8.94 0.62
N GLN A 101 0.70 9.37 1.89
CA GLN A 101 -0.51 9.78 2.62
C GLN A 101 -1.13 11.07 2.06
N LEU A 102 -0.39 11.80 1.23
CA LEU A 102 -0.89 12.99 0.54
C LEU A 102 -1.76 12.66 -0.68
N VAL A 103 -1.82 11.39 -1.10
CA VAL A 103 -2.65 10.95 -2.24
C VAL A 103 -4.10 10.86 -1.79
N ALA A 104 -4.94 11.77 -2.28
CA ALA A 104 -6.38 11.71 -2.06
C ALA A 104 -7.08 10.87 -3.15
N ALA A 105 -8.31 10.43 -2.86
CA ALA A 105 -9.13 9.73 -3.85
C ALA A 105 -9.34 10.53 -5.15
N ALA A 106 -9.44 11.87 -5.06
CA ALA A 106 -9.54 12.76 -6.22
C ALA A 106 -8.27 12.74 -7.09
N ASP A 107 -7.09 12.54 -6.49
CA ASP A 107 -5.84 12.43 -7.24
C ASP A 107 -5.78 11.11 -8.00
N LEU A 108 -6.26 10.02 -7.38
CA LEU A 108 -6.38 8.71 -8.04
C LEU A 108 -7.38 8.77 -9.20
N ALA A 109 -8.52 9.44 -9.02
CA ALA A 109 -9.49 9.65 -10.10
C ALA A 109 -8.89 10.43 -11.28
N ARG A 110 -8.11 11.48 -10.99
CA ARG A 110 -7.37 12.21 -12.02
C ARG A 110 -6.32 11.35 -12.71
N GLY A 111 -5.62 10.50 -11.97
CA GLY A 111 -4.68 9.53 -12.54
C GLY A 111 -5.38 8.51 -13.44
N HIS A 112 -6.55 8.03 -13.02
CA HIS A 112 -7.39 7.11 -13.78
C HIS A 112 -7.84 7.71 -15.12
N GLU A 113 -8.25 8.98 -15.19
CA GLU A 113 -8.62 9.61 -16.47
C GLU A 113 -7.50 9.56 -17.51
N VAL A 114 -6.25 9.79 -17.07
CA VAL A 114 -5.07 9.71 -17.94
C VAL A 114 -4.80 8.27 -18.35
N ALA A 115 -4.83 7.34 -17.39
CA ALA A 115 -4.60 5.92 -17.61
C ALA A 115 -5.66 5.31 -18.55
N ALA A 116 -6.93 5.71 -18.39
CA ALA A 116 -8.05 5.18 -19.14
C ALA A 116 -7.95 5.54 -20.63
N ALA A 117 -7.60 6.80 -20.93
CA ALA A 117 -7.40 7.24 -22.30
C ALA A 117 -6.25 6.50 -23.00
N ALA A 118 -5.14 6.26 -22.30
CA ALA A 118 -4.01 5.49 -22.83
C ALA A 118 -4.36 4.01 -23.01
N PHE A 119 -5.06 3.42 -22.04
CA PHE A 119 -5.52 2.04 -22.15
C PHE A 119 -6.45 1.83 -23.34
N ARG A 120 -7.34 2.78 -23.67
CA ARG A 120 -8.17 2.67 -24.87
C ARG A 120 -7.33 2.56 -26.15
N ARG A 121 -6.28 3.38 -26.26
CA ARG A 121 -5.33 3.28 -27.38
C ARG A 121 -4.57 1.95 -27.38
N PHE A 122 -4.16 1.47 -26.22
CA PHE A 122 -3.56 0.14 -26.07
C PHE A 122 -4.53 -0.98 -26.46
N TRP A 123 -5.81 -0.85 -26.10
CA TRP A 123 -6.84 -1.83 -26.43
C TRP A 123 -7.08 -1.94 -27.94
N ASP A 124 -7.01 -0.81 -28.64
CA ASP A 124 -7.24 -0.74 -30.07
C ASP A 124 -5.99 -1.11 -30.89
N GLY A 125 -4.79 -0.76 -30.42
CA GLY A 125 -3.51 -1.07 -31.08
C GLY A 125 -2.88 -2.41 -30.67
N GLU A 126 -3.34 -3.01 -29.57
CA GLU A 126 -2.86 -4.26 -29.00
C GLU A 126 -1.32 -4.34 -28.92
N ASP A 127 -0.66 -5.23 -29.67
CA ASP A 127 0.78 -5.49 -29.56
C ASP A 127 1.65 -4.31 -30.01
N ASP A 128 1.19 -3.50 -30.96
CA ASP A 128 1.92 -2.37 -31.54
C ASP A 128 1.95 -1.14 -30.61
N HIS A 129 1.28 -1.20 -29.46
CA HIS A 129 1.28 -0.11 -28.50
C HIS A 129 2.63 0.03 -27.77
N GLU A 130 3.24 1.20 -27.90
CA GLU A 130 4.39 1.60 -27.09
C GLU A 130 3.94 2.12 -25.71
N VAL A 131 4.79 1.97 -24.70
CA VAL A 131 4.48 2.47 -23.35
C VAL A 131 4.35 3.99 -23.39
N GLU A 132 3.21 4.51 -22.96
CA GLU A 132 2.96 5.95 -22.94
C GLU A 132 3.57 6.61 -21.69
N GLY A 133 4.21 7.76 -21.92
CA GLY A 133 4.75 8.60 -20.86
C GLY A 133 3.68 9.45 -20.19
N SER A 134 3.74 9.55 -18.85
CA SER A 134 2.85 10.41 -18.08
C SER A 134 3.60 11.62 -17.51
N THR A 135 2.96 12.78 -17.64
CA THR A 135 3.41 14.03 -17.00
C THR A 135 2.90 14.11 -15.57
N GLY A 136 3.75 14.58 -14.67
CA GLY A 136 3.38 14.71 -13.26
C GLY A 136 2.44 15.87 -13.00
N PHE A 137 1.54 15.71 -12.04
CA PHE A 137 0.67 16.77 -11.54
C PHE A 137 0.84 16.94 -10.03
N ARG A 138 0.48 18.13 -9.51
CA ARG A 138 0.60 18.43 -8.08
C ARG A 138 -0.55 17.81 -7.28
N ILE A 139 -0.22 17.25 -6.13
CA ILE A 139 -1.15 16.68 -5.14
C ILE A 139 -0.90 17.26 -3.74
N GLY A 140 -1.89 17.13 -2.86
CA GLY A 140 -1.85 17.55 -1.46
C GLY A 140 -2.94 18.56 -1.04
N PRO A 141 -3.02 18.89 0.27
CA PRO A 141 -4.07 19.76 0.81
C PRO A 141 -3.95 21.17 0.21
N GLY A 142 -4.96 21.57 -0.55
CA GLY A 142 -4.98 22.87 -1.24
C GLY A 142 -4.33 22.87 -2.62
N ALA A 143 -4.04 21.71 -3.23
CA ALA A 143 -3.96 21.65 -4.69
C ALA A 143 -5.32 22.11 -5.21
N GLU A 144 -5.41 23.38 -5.58
CA GLU A 144 -6.64 24.00 -6.04
C GLU A 144 -7.27 23.07 -7.07
N ARG A 145 -8.52 22.66 -6.79
CA ARG A 145 -9.42 22.07 -7.77
C ARG A 145 -9.66 23.16 -8.79
N GLY A 146 -8.69 23.40 -9.68
CA GLY A 146 -8.82 24.28 -10.82
C GLY A 146 -10.00 23.72 -11.59
N GLY A 147 -11.16 24.33 -11.38
CA GLY A 147 -12.43 23.85 -11.87
C GLY A 147 -12.39 23.83 -13.39
N SER A 148 -12.03 22.69 -13.96
CA SER A 148 -12.66 22.29 -15.21
C SER A 148 -14.11 22.06 -14.82
N ALA A 149 -14.96 23.04 -15.09
CA ALA A 149 -16.40 22.87 -15.02
C ALA A 149 -16.74 21.54 -15.73
N PRO A 150 -17.59 20.69 -15.15
CA PRO A 150 -18.04 19.48 -15.82
C PRO A 150 -18.56 19.88 -17.21
N PRO A 151 -18.20 19.16 -18.29
CA PRO A 151 -18.72 19.48 -19.61
C PRO A 151 -20.24 19.52 -19.52
N ALA A 152 -20.80 20.71 -19.70
CA ALA A 152 -22.24 20.93 -19.65
C ALA A 152 -22.87 19.88 -20.56
N GLY A 153 -23.69 19.01 -19.97
CA GLY A 153 -24.32 17.90 -20.66
C GLY A 153 -24.91 18.41 -21.97
N ARG A 154 -24.43 17.86 -23.08
CA ARG A 154 -25.06 18.00 -24.39
C ARG A 154 -26.47 17.44 -24.26
N THR A 155 -27.43 18.32 -23.97
CA THR A 155 -28.84 18.03 -24.10
C THR A 155 -29.10 17.75 -25.57
N SER A 156 -29.28 16.47 -25.89
CA SER A 156 -29.73 16.05 -27.22
C SER A 156 -31.09 16.70 -27.47
N ARG A 157 -31.12 17.75 -28.29
CA ARG A 157 -32.35 18.30 -28.85
C ARG A 157 -32.89 17.27 -29.84
N ARG A 158 -33.70 16.33 -29.34
CA ARG A 158 -34.67 15.63 -30.18
C ARG A 158 -35.76 16.63 -30.55
N LEU A 159 -35.78 17.05 -31.81
CA LEU A 159 -36.94 17.68 -32.43
C LEU A 159 -38.07 16.63 -32.48
N LEU A 160 -38.96 16.64 -31.49
CA LEU A 160 -40.30 16.08 -31.63
C LEU A 160 -41.24 17.22 -31.99
N GLY A 161 -41.74 17.19 -33.22
CA GLY A 161 -42.87 18.00 -33.63
C GLY A 161 -44.19 17.37 -33.19
N GLY A 162 -45.12 18.22 -32.76
CA GLY A 162 -46.55 18.06 -33.04
C GLY A 162 -47.43 17.38 -31.97
N LEU A 163 -48.23 18.21 -31.26
CA LEU A 163 -49.70 18.12 -31.04
C LEU A 163 -50.27 16.78 -30.46
N VAL A 164 -51.04 16.70 -29.37
CA VAL A 164 -52.34 17.35 -29.03
C VAL A 164 -52.64 17.16 -27.52
N ALA A 165 -53.55 18.01 -27.01
CA ALA A 165 -53.98 18.33 -25.65
C ALA A 165 -54.80 17.29 -24.84
N LEU A 166 -55.24 17.78 -23.65
CA LEU A 166 -56.01 17.20 -22.53
C LEU A 166 -55.16 16.39 -21.53
N GLY A 167 -55.07 16.69 -20.22
CA GLY A 167 -55.82 17.60 -19.37
C GLY A 167 -56.25 16.83 -18.12
N VAL A 168 -55.48 16.89 -17.03
CA VAL A 168 -55.95 16.56 -15.66
C VAL A 168 -55.13 17.36 -14.66
N VAL A 169 -55.82 18.12 -13.82
CA VAL A 169 -55.31 18.80 -12.62
C VAL A 169 -55.01 17.74 -11.58
N GLY A 170 -53.73 17.55 -11.26
CA GLY A 170 -53.26 16.71 -10.16
C GLY A 170 -52.32 17.51 -9.27
N ALA A 171 -52.80 17.92 -8.10
CA ALA A 171 -51.98 18.52 -7.05
C ALA A 171 -50.98 17.46 -6.54
N GLY A 172 -49.75 17.50 -7.05
CA GLY A 172 -48.64 16.67 -6.60
C GLY A 172 -47.79 17.40 -5.59
N ALA A 173 -47.70 16.85 -4.38
CA ALA A 173 -46.81 17.30 -3.32
C ALA A 173 -45.35 17.36 -3.80
N PHE A 174 -44.73 18.53 -3.70
CA PHE A 174 -43.28 18.67 -3.87
C PHE A 174 -42.58 18.06 -2.65
N GLY A 175 -42.18 16.79 -2.78
CA GLY A 175 -41.22 16.17 -1.88
C GLY A 175 -39.85 16.80 -2.09
N VAL A 176 -39.40 17.60 -1.11
CA VAL A 176 -38.01 18.06 -1.04
C VAL A 176 -37.14 16.84 -0.72
N VAL A 177 -36.53 16.26 -1.76
CA VAL A 177 -35.47 15.26 -1.60
C VAL A 177 -34.24 16.00 -1.06
N ARG A 178 -34.04 15.93 0.25
CA ARG A 178 -32.73 16.26 0.85
C ARG A 178 -31.76 15.18 0.40
N MET A 179 -30.90 15.51 -0.57
CA MET A 179 -29.66 14.76 -0.79
C MET A 179 -28.76 15.02 0.42
N THR A 180 -28.81 14.13 1.40
CA THR A 180 -27.74 14.00 2.39
C THR A 180 -26.53 13.49 1.63
N GLY A 181 -25.65 14.40 1.22
CA GLY A 181 -24.32 14.02 0.76
C GLY A 181 -23.61 13.39 1.94
N ASP A 182 -23.44 12.07 1.90
CA ASP A 182 -22.54 11.38 2.80
C ASP A 182 -21.17 12.06 2.70
N ALA A 183 -20.62 12.44 3.85
CA ALA A 183 -19.28 12.98 3.92
C ALA A 183 -18.32 11.98 3.24
N PRO A 184 -17.36 12.44 2.41
CA PRO A 184 -16.45 11.53 1.74
C PRO A 184 -15.76 10.66 2.78
N GLN A 185 -16.00 9.35 2.72
CA GLN A 185 -15.29 8.36 3.52
C GLN A 185 -13.79 8.57 3.27
N GLN A 186 -13.06 8.82 4.36
CA GLN A 186 -11.60 8.84 4.32
C GLN A 186 -11.14 7.43 3.99
N ALA A 187 -10.36 7.28 2.92
CA ALA A 187 -9.78 5.99 2.55
C ALA A 187 -8.91 5.48 3.70
N VAL A 188 -9.18 4.25 4.15
CA VAL A 188 -8.31 3.53 5.07
C VAL A 188 -7.17 2.97 4.23
N VAL A 189 -5.93 3.38 4.52
CA VAL A 189 -4.74 2.90 3.80
C VAL A 189 -4.27 1.61 4.46
N THR A 190 -4.59 0.47 3.87
CA THR A 190 -4.07 -0.84 4.29
C THR A 190 -2.76 -1.12 3.55
N VAL A 191 -1.61 -0.97 4.21
CA VAL A 191 -0.29 -1.30 3.62
C VAL A 191 -0.11 -2.83 3.64
N THR A 192 -0.52 -3.50 2.57
CA THR A 192 -0.29 -4.95 2.40
C THR A 192 0.91 -5.19 1.49
N ARG A 193 2.02 -5.67 2.05
CA ARG A 193 3.18 -6.09 1.25
C ARG A 193 3.01 -7.55 0.82
N THR A 194 2.92 -7.82 -0.48
CA THR A 194 2.96 -9.19 -1.01
C THR A 194 4.40 -9.67 -1.04
N ALA A 195 4.84 -10.39 -0.01
CA ALA A 195 6.10 -11.14 -0.05
C ALA A 195 5.93 -12.41 -0.90
N SER A 196 6.89 -12.72 -1.78
CA SER A 196 7.01 -14.08 -2.31
C SER A 196 7.48 -14.98 -1.18
N ALA A 197 6.82 -16.13 -0.98
CA ALA A 197 7.13 -17.04 0.12
C ALA A 197 8.65 -17.31 0.21
N PRO A 198 9.31 -17.04 1.34
CA PRO A 198 10.71 -17.37 1.50
C PRO A 198 10.86 -18.89 1.51
N THR A 199 11.80 -19.41 0.73
CA THR A 199 12.40 -20.72 1.01
C THR A 199 13.56 -20.49 1.99
N SER A 200 13.27 -19.98 3.18
CA SER A 200 14.30 -19.74 4.21
C SER A 200 14.52 -21.03 5.02
N THR A 201 15.26 -21.97 4.44
CA THR A 201 15.67 -23.21 5.11
C THR A 201 16.80 -23.01 6.14
N GLU A 202 17.36 -21.80 6.25
CA GLU A 202 18.50 -21.54 7.15
C GLU A 202 18.12 -21.32 8.62
N CYS A 203 16.90 -20.84 8.92
CA CYS A 203 16.44 -20.66 10.30
C CYS A 203 16.28 -21.99 11.08
N ALA A 204 16.18 -23.14 10.40
CA ALA A 204 15.96 -24.44 11.02
C ALA A 204 17.23 -25.08 11.62
N LYS A 205 18.42 -24.48 11.44
CA LYS A 205 19.68 -25.04 11.96
C LYS A 205 20.00 -24.51 13.37
N PRO A 206 20.22 -25.40 14.37
CA PRO A 206 20.39 -25.03 15.78
C PRO A 206 21.68 -24.28 16.14
N THR A 207 22.61 -24.09 15.20
CA THR A 207 23.92 -23.44 15.44
C THR A 207 24.14 -22.14 14.66
N ALA A 208 23.18 -21.70 13.85
CA ALA A 208 23.26 -20.44 13.12
C ALA A 208 22.48 -19.34 13.83
N SER A 209 23.09 -18.16 13.99
CA SER A 209 22.37 -16.96 14.41
C SER A 209 21.27 -16.67 13.38
N CYS A 210 20.01 -16.62 13.80
CA CYS A 210 18.92 -16.11 12.98
C CYS A 210 19.05 -14.60 12.89
N LEU A 211 19.96 -14.16 12.00
CA LEU A 211 19.94 -12.79 11.51
C LEU A 211 18.88 -12.76 10.44
N VAL A 212 17.71 -12.25 10.79
CA VAL A 212 16.80 -11.78 9.73
C VAL A 212 17.40 -10.45 9.30
N SER A 213 18.24 -10.45 8.27
CA SER A 213 18.74 -9.19 7.72
C SER A 213 17.55 -8.31 7.32
N PRO A 214 17.68 -6.97 7.30
CA PRO A 214 16.57 -6.11 6.88
C PRO A 214 15.99 -6.47 5.50
N THR A 215 16.80 -7.04 4.62
CA THR A 215 16.37 -7.54 3.30
C THR A 215 15.57 -8.84 3.40
N GLU A 216 15.92 -9.74 4.34
CA GLU A 216 15.17 -10.96 4.66
C GLU A 216 13.90 -10.66 5.49
N LEU A 217 13.91 -9.64 6.35
CA LEU A 217 12.73 -9.14 7.07
C LEU A 217 11.63 -8.73 6.08
N VAL A 218 12.05 -8.20 4.95
CA VAL A 218 11.21 -7.77 3.84
C VAL A 218 10.72 -8.93 2.97
N THR A 219 11.44 -10.05 2.93
CA THR A 219 11.11 -11.20 2.06
C THR A 219 10.53 -12.39 2.81
N ALA A 220 10.75 -12.52 4.12
CA ALA A 220 10.46 -13.74 4.87
C ALA A 220 9.30 -13.65 5.87
N ALA A 221 8.92 -12.44 6.27
CA ALA A 221 7.78 -12.21 7.15
C ALA A 221 6.86 -11.15 6.53
N ALA A 222 5.55 -11.29 6.73
CA ALA A 222 4.64 -10.20 6.46
C ALA A 222 4.89 -9.12 7.52
N VAL A 223 5.32 -7.94 7.09
CA VAL A 223 5.40 -6.78 7.99
C VAL A 223 3.97 -6.26 8.13
N VAL A 224 3.33 -6.54 9.27
CA VAL A 224 1.99 -6.07 9.61
C VAL A 224 2.14 -4.81 10.45
N ILE A 225 1.51 -3.72 10.00
CA ILE A 225 1.56 -2.45 10.71
C ILE A 225 0.15 -2.12 11.17
N ASP A 226 -0.03 -2.14 12.48
CA ASP A 226 -1.29 -1.81 13.13
C ASP A 226 -1.20 -0.36 13.63
N ALA A 227 -1.17 0.56 12.66
CA ALA A 227 -1.53 1.95 12.88
C ALA A 227 -2.05 2.55 11.56
N PRO A 228 -3.21 3.22 11.59
CA PRO A 228 -3.86 3.73 10.39
C PRO A 228 -3.03 4.80 9.65
N ASN A 229 -1.98 5.34 10.27
CA ASN A 229 -1.17 6.44 9.72
C ASN A 229 0.35 6.18 9.76
N ALA A 230 0.78 4.92 9.75
CA ALA A 230 2.20 4.58 9.71
C ALA A 230 2.70 4.43 8.27
N VAL A 231 3.83 5.06 7.96
CA VAL A 231 4.57 4.88 6.71
C VAL A 231 5.79 4.03 7.00
N VAL A 232 5.91 2.90 6.29
CA VAL A 232 7.04 1.99 6.40
C VAL A 232 7.79 1.92 5.09
N GLY A 233 9.09 2.14 5.15
CA GLY A 233 9.97 2.02 4.00
C GLY A 233 11.43 1.87 4.43
N PRO A 234 12.33 1.42 3.55
CA PRO A 234 13.76 1.53 3.79
C PRO A 234 14.15 2.99 3.98
N GLY A 235 14.85 3.29 5.08
CA GLY A 235 15.49 4.58 5.30
C GLY A 235 16.98 4.47 5.02
N ALA A 236 17.52 5.29 4.11
CA ALA A 236 18.98 5.35 3.89
C ALA A 236 19.71 5.82 5.16
N ASP A 237 19.04 6.63 5.98
CA ASP A 237 19.43 7.05 7.33
C ASP A 237 19.23 5.97 8.42
N CYS A 238 18.46 4.92 8.10
CA CYS A 238 18.34 3.70 8.90
C CYS A 238 19.37 2.64 8.51
N ALA A 239 20.32 2.94 7.61
CA ALA A 239 21.38 2.02 7.26
C ALA A 239 22.24 1.65 8.48
N THR A 240 22.56 0.37 8.56
CA THR A 240 23.53 -0.19 9.49
C THR A 240 24.70 -0.75 8.69
N ASP A 241 25.78 -1.09 9.40
CA ASP A 241 26.91 -1.86 8.85
C ASP A 241 26.47 -3.22 8.26
N ARG A 242 25.21 -3.63 8.50
CA ARG A 242 24.58 -4.88 8.04
C ARG A 242 23.48 -4.66 6.99
N GLY A 243 23.29 -3.44 6.47
CA GLY A 243 22.32 -3.14 5.40
C GLY A 243 21.27 -2.08 5.76
N THR A 244 20.34 -1.83 4.84
CA THR A 244 19.30 -0.78 4.94
C THR A 244 18.22 -1.15 5.95
N GLY A 245 18.16 -0.46 7.10
CA GLY A 245 17.13 -0.70 8.11
C GLY A 245 15.72 -0.29 7.66
N LEU A 246 14.72 -0.77 8.42
CA LEU A 246 13.32 -0.43 8.23
C LEU A 246 13.03 0.90 8.94
N ARG A 247 12.70 1.95 8.17
CA ARG A 247 12.18 3.20 8.71
C ARG A 247 10.67 3.08 8.88
N VAL A 248 10.19 3.50 10.03
CA VAL A 248 8.78 3.59 10.37
C VAL A 248 8.51 4.99 10.88
N VAL A 249 7.71 5.74 10.13
CA VAL A 249 7.27 7.10 10.48
C VAL A 249 5.80 7.05 10.81
N TRP A 250 5.37 7.69 11.89
CA TRP A 250 4.00 7.63 12.38
C TRP A 250 3.35 9.02 12.36
N ALA A 251 2.03 9.08 12.14
CA ALA A 251 1.22 10.24 12.51
C ALA A 251 0.42 9.96 13.79
N LYS A 252 0.62 10.80 14.81
CA LYS A 252 -0.17 11.05 16.04
C LYS A 252 -0.86 9.94 16.86
N SER A 253 -0.79 8.66 16.51
CA SER A 253 -1.48 7.59 17.25
C SER A 253 -0.52 6.55 17.80
N ALA A 254 -0.95 5.87 18.88
CA ALA A 254 -0.36 4.61 19.29
C ALA A 254 -0.37 3.63 18.10
N GLY A 255 0.64 2.78 18.03
CA GLY A 255 0.80 1.86 16.92
C GLY A 255 1.58 0.62 17.31
N SER A 256 1.60 -0.36 16.41
CA SER A 256 2.55 -1.45 16.48
C SER A 256 3.08 -1.84 15.11
N VAL A 257 4.33 -2.29 15.08
CA VAL A 257 4.95 -2.95 13.90
C VAL A 257 5.16 -4.39 14.29
N ARG A 258 4.63 -5.32 13.51
CA ARG A 258 4.79 -6.76 13.77
C ARG A 258 5.39 -7.43 12.54
N LEU A 259 6.24 -8.39 12.81
CA LEU A 259 6.70 -9.39 11.86
C LEU A 259 5.80 -10.59 12.08
N ASP A 260 5.00 -10.95 11.08
CA ASP A 260 4.02 -12.03 11.15
C ASP A 260 4.44 -13.16 10.20
N TRP A 261 4.51 -14.38 10.74
CA TRP A 261 4.89 -15.60 10.02
C TRP A 261 3.69 -16.45 9.59
N SER A 262 2.45 -15.98 9.74
CA SER A 262 1.24 -16.73 9.32
C SER A 262 1.21 -17.10 7.84
N GLY A 263 1.97 -16.39 6.98
CA GLY A 263 2.15 -16.72 5.57
C GLY A 263 3.33 -17.64 5.26
N ALA A 264 4.15 -18.01 6.24
CA ALA A 264 5.24 -18.97 6.06
C ALA A 264 4.70 -20.41 6.00
N ALA A 265 5.51 -21.36 5.51
CA ALA A 265 5.09 -22.75 5.32
C ALA A 265 4.50 -23.39 6.60
N ASP A 266 5.11 -23.11 7.75
CA ASP A 266 4.67 -23.64 9.05
C ASP A 266 3.75 -22.66 9.80
N GLY A 267 3.56 -21.43 9.31
CA GLY A 267 2.77 -20.40 9.97
C GLY A 267 3.38 -19.82 11.27
N HIS A 268 4.58 -20.27 11.67
CA HIS A 268 5.28 -19.90 12.90
C HIS A 268 6.79 -20.15 12.81
N VAL A 269 7.53 -19.78 13.86
CA VAL A 269 8.96 -20.04 14.05
C VAL A 269 9.24 -20.63 15.44
N ASP A 270 10.12 -21.62 15.50
CA ASP A 270 10.66 -22.17 16.76
C ASP A 270 11.87 -21.35 17.24
N LEU A 271 11.69 -20.69 18.39
CA LEU A 271 12.67 -19.88 19.11
C LEU A 271 13.17 -20.55 20.41
N THR A 272 12.83 -21.81 20.69
CA THR A 272 13.25 -22.51 21.92
C THR A 272 14.76 -22.57 22.08
N GLY A 273 15.50 -22.77 20.98
CA GLY A 273 16.96 -22.77 20.96
C GLY A 273 17.60 -21.36 20.94
N ARG A 274 16.80 -20.30 20.81
CA ARG A 274 17.25 -18.90 20.66
C ARG A 274 16.34 -17.93 21.44
N PRO A 275 16.28 -18.07 22.78
CA PRO A 275 15.32 -17.34 23.58
C PRO A 275 15.70 -15.88 23.84
N ARG A 276 16.77 -15.35 23.22
CA ARG A 276 17.14 -13.93 23.36
C ARG A 276 16.88 -13.17 22.08
N ALA A 277 16.05 -12.14 22.16
CA ALA A 277 15.84 -11.20 21.08
C ALA A 277 16.77 -9.99 21.25
N GLU A 278 17.57 -9.69 20.23
CA GLU A 278 18.41 -8.50 20.15
C GLU A 278 17.82 -7.54 19.12
N LEU A 279 17.34 -6.39 19.58
CA LEU A 279 16.69 -5.37 18.77
C LEU A 279 17.62 -4.19 18.61
N SER A 280 17.95 -3.85 17.36
CA SER A 280 18.67 -2.62 17.06
C SER A 280 17.67 -1.55 16.63
N VAL A 281 17.50 -0.52 17.46
CA VAL A 281 16.52 0.53 17.25
C VAL A 281 17.21 1.89 17.36
N ARG A 282 16.85 2.80 16.46
CA ARG A 282 17.18 4.23 16.54
C ARG A 282 15.86 5.00 16.46
N THR A 283 15.62 5.90 17.40
CA THR A 283 14.41 6.72 17.43
C THR A 283 14.75 8.16 17.07
N GLU A 284 13.87 8.81 16.32
CA GLU A 284 13.92 10.24 16.03
C GLU A 284 12.79 10.89 16.84
N GLY A 285 13.16 11.68 17.85
CA GLY A 285 12.23 12.19 18.86
C GLY A 285 12.23 11.34 20.14
N GLY A 286 11.76 11.95 21.23
CA GLY A 286 11.60 11.27 22.52
C GLY A 286 10.57 10.15 22.40
N VAL A 287 10.85 9.01 23.00
CA VAL A 287 9.91 7.89 23.09
C VAL A 287 9.88 7.50 24.54
N ASP A 288 8.69 7.57 25.16
CA ASP A 288 8.56 7.37 26.61
C ASP A 288 8.44 5.90 26.99
N ALA A 289 7.78 5.09 26.14
CA ALA A 289 7.77 3.64 26.26
C ALA A 289 7.76 2.91 24.89
N LEU A 290 8.44 1.76 24.86
CA LEU A 290 8.47 0.82 23.74
C LEU A 290 8.35 -0.57 24.35
N GLU A 291 7.49 -1.41 23.78
CA GLU A 291 7.28 -2.77 24.23
C GLU A 291 7.63 -3.74 23.12
N LEU A 292 8.40 -4.78 23.45
CA LEU A 292 8.48 -5.97 22.62
C LEU A 292 7.25 -6.83 22.89
N VAL A 293 6.48 -7.11 21.85
CA VAL A 293 5.32 -8.01 21.88
C VAL A 293 5.66 -9.25 21.07
N VAL A 294 5.52 -10.42 21.67
CA VAL A 294 5.69 -11.71 20.99
C VAL A 294 4.40 -12.49 21.15
N ALA A 295 3.83 -12.98 20.04
CA ALA A 295 2.61 -13.77 20.07
C ALA A 295 2.86 -15.17 19.52
N ASP A 296 2.31 -16.19 20.18
CA ASP A 296 2.35 -17.57 19.72
C ASP A 296 1.12 -17.94 18.87
N THR A 297 1.12 -19.15 18.29
CA THR A 297 -0.02 -19.66 17.49
C THR A 297 -1.29 -19.91 18.31
N LYS A 298 -1.19 -20.02 19.64
CA LYS A 298 -2.32 -20.18 20.55
C LYS A 298 -2.95 -18.84 20.93
N GLY A 299 -2.36 -17.73 20.48
CA GLY A 299 -2.83 -16.38 20.77
C GLY A 299 -2.37 -15.85 22.12
N HIS A 300 -1.41 -16.49 22.78
CA HIS A 300 -0.79 -15.91 23.97
C HIS A 300 0.17 -14.80 23.56
N GLU A 301 0.15 -13.69 24.29
CA GLU A 301 1.07 -12.56 24.08
C GLU A 301 2.01 -12.41 25.27
N GLY A 302 3.31 -12.47 24.99
CA GLY A 302 4.37 -12.03 25.88
C GLY A 302 4.71 -10.56 25.61
N VAL A 303 4.65 -9.72 26.63
CA VAL A 303 4.98 -8.29 26.53
C VAL A 303 6.14 -7.96 27.44
N LYS A 304 7.17 -7.31 26.89
CA LYS A 304 8.29 -6.79 27.68
C LYS A 304 8.53 -5.33 27.38
N ALA A 305 8.42 -4.49 28.40
CA ALA A 305 8.85 -3.09 28.31
C ALA A 305 10.36 -3.02 28.05
N LEU A 306 10.74 -2.24 27.04
CA LEU A 306 12.12 -1.91 26.74
C LEU A 306 12.47 -0.63 27.50
N PRO A 307 13.49 -0.64 28.37
CA PRO A 307 13.81 0.52 29.21
C PRO A 307 14.26 1.69 28.34
N LEU A 308 13.41 2.70 28.18
CA LEU A 308 13.59 3.75 27.18
C LEU A 308 14.47 4.94 27.59
N ALA A 309 14.88 5.02 28.85
CA ALA A 309 15.73 6.10 29.38
C ALA A 309 17.11 6.25 28.68
N ALA A 310 17.38 5.47 27.64
CA ALA A 310 18.66 5.40 26.96
C ALA A 310 18.61 5.76 25.45
N PHE A 311 17.45 5.90 24.78
CA PHE A 311 17.37 5.90 23.31
C PHE A 311 17.69 7.23 22.58
N ALA A 312 18.63 8.04 23.09
CA ALA A 312 19.29 9.04 22.26
C ALA A 312 20.38 8.36 21.41
N GLY A 313 20.09 8.01 20.16
CA GLY A 313 21.05 7.44 19.21
C GLY A 313 20.77 5.99 18.80
N LYS A 314 21.79 5.29 18.28
CA LYS A 314 21.71 3.87 17.89
C LYS A 314 21.87 3.02 19.14
N GLN A 315 20.84 2.26 19.49
CA GLN A 315 20.90 1.36 20.63
C GLN A 315 20.48 -0.06 20.28
N THR A 316 21.01 -0.99 21.08
CA THR A 316 20.70 -2.40 21.00
C THR A 316 20.08 -2.83 22.32
N ALA A 317 18.85 -3.32 22.28
CA ALA A 317 18.16 -3.88 23.43
C ALA A 317 18.17 -5.40 23.33
N THR A 318 18.61 -6.07 24.40
CA THR A 318 18.54 -7.53 24.51
C THR A 318 17.40 -7.89 25.45
N VAL A 319 16.49 -8.73 24.98
CA VAL A 319 15.33 -9.21 25.73
C VAL A 319 15.39 -10.72 25.87
N ASP A 320 15.27 -11.20 27.10
CA ASP A 320 15.07 -12.61 27.39
C ASP A 320 13.58 -12.96 27.25
N LEU A 321 13.27 -13.84 26.30
CA LEU A 321 11.93 -14.30 26.00
C LEU A 321 11.47 -15.40 26.95
N THR A 322 12.38 -16.11 27.64
CA THR A 322 12.00 -17.16 28.61
C THR A 322 11.24 -16.62 29.82
N GLY A 323 11.40 -15.33 30.11
CA GLY A 323 10.69 -14.64 31.17
C GLY A 323 9.28 -14.16 30.79
N MET A 324 8.81 -14.43 29.56
CA MET A 324 7.46 -14.08 29.13
C MET A 324 6.48 -15.18 29.53
N PRO A 325 5.55 -14.94 30.49
CA PRO A 325 4.65 -15.97 30.97
C PRO A 325 3.70 -16.42 29.86
N ASN A 326 3.42 -17.73 29.80
CA ASN A 326 2.49 -18.37 28.87
C ASN A 326 2.88 -18.32 27.38
N LEU A 327 4.07 -17.80 27.05
CA LEU A 327 4.53 -17.76 25.67
C LEU A 327 5.14 -19.11 25.25
N ASP A 328 4.56 -19.74 24.22
CA ASP A 328 5.12 -20.95 23.62
C ASP A 328 6.19 -20.60 22.57
N LEU A 329 7.46 -20.63 22.99
CA LEU A 329 8.60 -20.31 22.10
C LEU A 329 8.75 -21.30 20.94
N ALA A 330 8.14 -22.48 20.99
CA ALA A 330 8.18 -23.42 19.88
C ALA A 330 7.23 -23.02 18.73
N SER A 331 6.29 -22.11 18.99
CA SER A 331 5.25 -21.75 18.03
C SER A 331 5.02 -20.23 17.92
N VAL A 332 6.11 -19.46 17.86
CA VAL A 332 6.01 -17.99 17.74
C VAL A 332 5.45 -17.60 16.38
N ARG A 333 4.27 -16.97 16.38
CA ARG A 333 3.55 -16.53 15.18
C ARG A 333 3.93 -15.10 14.78
N SER A 334 4.19 -14.23 15.74
CA SER A 334 4.62 -12.86 15.44
C SER A 334 5.52 -12.26 16.50
N VAL A 335 6.40 -11.36 16.08
CA VAL A 335 7.24 -10.54 16.96
C VAL A 335 7.11 -9.10 16.50
N GLY A 336 6.79 -8.21 17.41
CA GLY A 336 6.56 -6.81 17.10
C GLY A 336 6.98 -5.85 18.18
N LEU A 337 7.00 -4.59 17.79
CA LEU A 337 7.20 -3.45 18.66
C LEU A 337 5.88 -2.71 18.82
N ARG A 338 5.50 -2.43 20.05
CA ARG A 338 4.28 -1.68 20.41
C ARG A 338 4.64 -0.41 21.17
N TRP A 339 3.92 0.66 20.89
CA TRP A 339 4.02 1.92 21.63
C TRP A 339 2.77 2.09 22.49
N PRO A 340 2.88 1.93 23.82
CA PRO A 340 1.71 2.01 24.70
C PRO A 340 1.21 3.44 24.88
N GLN A 341 2.01 4.46 24.55
CA GLN A 341 1.63 5.87 24.61
C GLN A 341 1.82 6.56 23.26
N GLY A 342 0.93 7.51 22.94
CA GLY A 342 0.96 8.27 21.70
C GLY A 342 2.26 9.10 21.57
N ARG A 343 2.71 9.30 20.33
CA ARG A 343 3.92 10.08 20.01
C ARG A 343 3.59 11.49 19.57
N GLU A 344 4.58 12.38 19.69
CA GLU A 344 4.57 13.67 19.00
C GLU A 344 4.63 13.46 17.47
N ASP A 345 3.89 14.31 16.73
CA ASP A 345 3.86 14.27 15.27
C ASP A 345 5.26 14.39 14.66
N GLY A 346 5.53 13.54 13.66
CA GLY A 346 6.80 13.55 12.94
C GLY A 346 7.93 12.74 13.59
N SER A 347 7.66 12.05 14.71
CA SER A 347 8.62 11.16 15.35
C SER A 347 8.84 9.89 14.52
N GLY A 348 10.06 9.69 14.04
CA GLY A 348 10.49 8.52 13.28
C GLY A 348 11.09 7.42 14.14
N MET A 349 11.13 6.19 13.64
CA MET A 349 11.98 5.13 14.17
C MET A 349 12.63 4.37 13.03
N CYS A 350 13.93 4.10 13.18
CA CYS A 350 14.66 3.12 12.40
C CYS A 350 14.75 1.81 13.21
N LEU A 351 14.05 0.78 12.76
CA LEU A 351 14.33 -0.60 13.16
C LEU A 351 15.46 -1.13 12.28
N ALA A 352 16.66 -1.14 12.84
CA ALA A 352 17.89 -1.54 12.17
C ALA A 352 17.97 -3.08 12.00
N GLY A 353 17.32 -3.84 12.88
CA GLY A 353 17.22 -5.29 12.76
C GLY A 353 16.73 -5.95 14.05
N VAL A 354 16.29 -7.20 13.92
CA VAL A 354 15.96 -8.09 15.03
C VAL A 354 16.73 -9.38 14.82
N ALA A 355 17.51 -9.78 15.82
CA ALA A 355 18.24 -11.04 15.81
C ALA A 355 17.80 -11.92 16.99
N PHE A 356 17.68 -13.23 16.75
CA PHE A 356 17.38 -14.20 17.80
C PHE A 356 18.63 -15.04 18.08
N ARG A 357 19.02 -15.14 19.36
CA ARG A 357 20.21 -15.83 19.85
C ARG A 357 19.90 -16.75 21.02
#